data_AF-A0ABD5PYE6-F1
#
_entry.id   AF-A0ABD5PYE6-F1
#
_cell.length_a   1.000
_cell.length_b   1.000
_cell.length_c   1.000
_cell.angle_alpha   90.00
_cell.angle_beta   90.00
_cell.angle_gamma   90.00
#
_symmetry.space_group_name_H-M   'P 1'
#
loop_
_entity.id
_entity.type
_entity.pdbx_description
1 polymer ?
#
loop_
_entity_poly.entity_id
_entity_poly.type
_entity_poly.pdbx_seq_one_letter_code
_entity_poly.pdbx_strand_id
1 'polypeptide(L)' 'MVDLVLALELAGYALGALGAALVFFEFFQLPSYVEYSEEYNDYSVDISPMEVTEHTWIGRIGAFLLIVAFTIQFLAALLA' A
#
# COMPACT_ATOMS: atom_id res chain seq x y z
N MET A 1 -17.38 10.67 -25.31
CA MET A 1 -16.74 9.45 -24.76
C MET A 1 -15.28 9.71 -24.42
N VAL A 2 -14.51 10.38 -25.29
CA VAL A 2 -13.10 10.76 -25.05
C VAL A 2 -12.86 11.43 -23.69
N ASP A 3 -13.61 12.48 -23.34
CA ASP A 3 -13.38 13.20 -22.07
C ASP A 3 -13.63 12.34 -20.82
N LEU A 4 -14.59 11.41 -20.89
CA LEU A 4 -14.88 10.48 -19.81
C LEU A 4 -13.74 9.47 -19.63
N VAL A 5 -13.23 8.92 -20.74
CA VAL A 5 -12.09 7.99 -20.73
C VAL A 5 -10.85 8.68 -20.13
N LEU A 6 -10.55 9.90 -20.59
CA LEU A 6 -9.43 10.68 -20.06
C LEU A 6 -9.56 10.96 -18.56
N ALA A 7 -10.76 11.31 -18.09
CA ALA A 7 -11.00 11.53 -16.66
C ALA A 7 -10.80 10.26 -15.83
N LEU A 8 -11.26 9.10 -16.33
CA LEU A 8 -11.04 7.80 -15.69
C LEU A 8 -9.57 7.44 -15.65
N GLU A 9 -8.83 7.62 -16.74
CA GLU A 9 -7.38 7.35 -16.78
C GLU A 9 -6.63 8.21 -15.76
N LEU A 10 -6.89 9.52 -15.71
CA LEU A 10 -6.24 10.42 -14.74
C LEU A 10 -6.57 10.04 -13.29
N ALA A 11 -7.83 9.70 -13.00
CA ALA A 11 -8.23 9.24 -11.67
C ALA A 11 -7.55 7.91 -11.30
N GLY A 12 -7.49 6.96 -12.25
CA GLY A 12 -6.81 5.69 -12.08
C GLY A 12 -5.31 5.86 -11.82
N TYR A 13 -4.62 6.73 -12.56
CA TYR A 13 -3.21 7.03 -12.33
C TYR A 13 -2.96 7.66 -10.95
N ALA A 14 -3.80 8.63 -10.54
CA ALA A 14 -3.66 9.27 -9.24
C ALA A 14 -3.84 8.28 -8.07
N LEU A 15 -4.90 7.47 -8.12
CA LEU A 15 -5.16 6.44 -7.11
C LEU A 15 -4.08 5.35 -7.12
N GLY A 16 -3.61 4.96 -8.30
CA GLY A 16 -2.55 3.97 -8.45
C GLY A 16 -1.23 4.44 -7.86
N ALA A 17 -0.83 5.68 -8.14
CA ALA A 17 0.38 6.28 -7.59
C ALA A 17 0.32 6.40 -6.06
N LEU A 18 -0.82 6.87 -5.52
CA LEU A 18 -1.01 6.98 -4.08
C LEU A 18 -1.04 5.61 -3.40
N GLY A 19 -1.75 4.64 -3.98
CA GLY A 19 -1.79 3.26 -3.49
C GLY A 19 -0.42 2.59 -3.48
N ALA A 20 0.34 2.75 -4.57
CA ALA A 20 1.71 2.24 -4.67
C ALA A 20 2.64 2.86 -3.62
N ALA A 21 2.52 4.16 -3.35
CA ALA A 21 3.31 4.83 -2.32
C ALA A 21 3.00 4.28 -0.92
N LEU A 22 1.73 4.06 -0.58
CA LEU A 22 1.35 3.47 0.71
C LEU A 22 1.85 2.03 0.86
N VAL A 23 1.70 1.21 -0.19
CA VAL A 23 2.27 -0.15 -0.20
C VAL A 23 3.79 -0.11 -0.08
N PHE A 24 4.45 0.82 -0.76
CA PHE A 24 5.89 1.02 -0.61
C PHE A 24 6.24 1.29 0.85
N PHE A 25 5.58 2.24 1.52
CA PHE A 25 5.86 2.51 2.94
C PHE A 25 5.67 1.29 3.83
N GLU A 26 4.66 0.46 3.59
CA GLU A 26 4.45 -0.79 4.32
C GLU A 26 5.67 -1.71 4.30
N PHE A 27 6.35 -1.83 3.16
CA PHE A 27 7.53 -2.70 3.02
C PHE A 27 8.76 -2.24 3.82
N PHE A 28 8.81 -0.96 4.22
CA PHE A 28 9.92 -0.42 5.01
C PHE A 28 9.59 -0.31 6.50
N GLN A 29 8.42 -0.78 6.94
CA GLN A 29 8.09 -0.81 8.35
C GLN A 29 8.82 -1.94 9.07
N LEU A 30 9.27 -1.66 10.29
CA LEU A 30 9.88 -2.66 11.16
C LEU A 30 8.78 -3.64 11.60
N PRO A 31 8.98 -4.98 11.49
CA PRO A 31 8.01 -5.95 11.97
C PRO A 31 7.76 -5.78 13.47
N SER A 32 6.53 -6.05 13.92
CA SER A 32 6.12 -5.87 15.32
C SER A 32 6.86 -6.74 16.33
N TYR A 33 7.49 -7.83 15.89
CA TYR A 33 8.30 -8.72 16.74
C TYR A 33 9.79 -8.32 16.79
N VAL A 34 10.19 -7.23 16.14
CA VAL A 34 11.55 -6.68 16.21
C VAL A 34 11.49 -5.35 16.94
N GLU A 35 12.30 -5.19 17.99
CA GLU A 35 12.43 -3.93 18.72
C GLU A 35 13.89 -3.46 18.68
N TYR A 36 14.09 -2.18 18.38
CA TYR A 36 15.42 -1.57 18.36
C TYR A 36 15.66 -0.81 19.66
N SER A 37 16.73 -1.15 20.37
CA SER A 37 17.13 -0.46 21.60
C SER A 37 18.18 0.60 21.30
N GLU A 38 17.81 1.88 21.42
CA GLU A 38 18.76 3.00 21.25
C GLU A 38 19.88 3.00 22.32
N GLU A 39 19.59 2.49 23.53
CA GLU A 39 20.53 2.46 24.65
C GLU A 39 21.72 1.52 24.37
N TYR A 40 21.44 0.36 23.75
CA TYR A 40 22.44 -0.67 23.49
C TYR A 40 22.82 -0.77 22.01
N ASN A 41 22.15 -0.01 21.14
CA ASN A 41 22.30 -0.05 19.69
C ASN A 41 22.17 -1.49 19.15
N ASP A 42 21.16 -2.21 19.65
CA ASP A 42 20.89 -3.60 19.31
C ASP A 42 19.43 -3.81 18.84
N TYR A 43 19.21 -4.95 18.19
CA TYR A 43 17.89 -5.40 17.77
C TYR A 43 17.52 -6.64 18.59
N SER A 44 16.38 -6.59 19.27
CA SER A 44 15.79 -7.74 19.95
C SER A 44 14.66 -8.33 19.11
N VAL A 45 14.51 -9.66 19.16
CA VAL A 45 13.48 -10.39 18.42
C VAL A 45 12.64 -11.18 19.42
N ASP A 46 11.34 -10.93 19.44
CA ASP A 46 10.39 -11.75 20.20
C ASP A 46 10.08 -13.02 19.40
N ILE A 47 10.48 -14.18 19.94
CA ILE A 47 10.35 -15.49 19.30
C ILE A 47 8.96 -16.10 19.54
N SER A 48 8.18 -15.60 20.49
CA SER A 48 6.82 -16.09 20.78
C SER A 48 5.85 -14.97 21.17
N PRO A 49 5.63 -14.01 20.25
CA PRO A 49 4.72 -12.89 20.49
C PRO A 49 3.27 -13.37 20.58
N MET A 50 2.51 -12.74 21.47
CA MET A 50 1.09 -13.05 21.68
C MET A 50 0.21 -12.58 20.49
N GLU A 51 0.63 -11.53 19.80
CA GLU A 51 -0.01 -10.99 18.59
C GLU A 51 1.07 -10.63 17.56
N VAL A 52 0.88 -11.03 16.30
CA VAL A 52 1.72 -10.62 15.18
C VAL A 52 0.89 -9.77 14.23
N THR A 53 1.30 -8.52 14.04
CA THR A 53 0.75 -7.65 13.00
C THR A 53 1.66 -7.67 11.78
N GLU A 54 1.33 -8.51 10.80
CA GLU A 54 2.10 -8.65 9.54
C GLU A 54 1.84 -7.48 8.57
N HIS A 55 0.65 -6.89 8.61
CA HIS A 55 0.27 -5.78 7.73
C HIS A 55 -0.49 -4.69 8.46
N THR A 56 -0.01 -3.46 8.37
CA THR A 56 -0.66 -2.28 8.93
C THR A 56 -1.80 -1.78 8.05
N TRP A 57 -2.58 -0.84 8.60
CA TRP A 57 -3.64 -0.16 7.86
C TRP A 57 -3.11 0.60 6.64
N ILE A 58 -1.86 1.07 6.66
CA ILE A 58 -1.24 1.77 5.53
C ILE A 58 -1.12 0.83 4.34
N GLY A 59 -0.53 -0.35 4.53
CA GLY A 59 -0.44 -1.37 3.49
C GLY A 59 -1.80 -1.85 2.98
N ARG A 60 -2.76 -2.06 3.88
CA ARG A 60 -4.13 -2.48 3.51
C ARG A 60 -4.85 -1.44 2.65
N ILE A 61 -4.79 -0.16 3.03
CA ILE A 61 -5.38 0.93 2.26
C ILE A 61 -4.65 1.09 0.93
N GLY A 62 -3.32 1.01 0.93
CA GLY A 62 -2.52 1.08 -0.29
C GLY A 62 -2.89 0.00 -1.30
N ALA A 63 -2.98 -1.26 -0.86
CA ALA A 63 -3.38 -2.38 -1.70
C ALA A 63 -4.81 -2.21 -2.23
N PHE A 64 -5.74 -1.74 -1.40
CA PHE A 64 -7.10 -1.44 -1.84
C PHE A 64 -7.13 -0.36 -2.94
N LEU A 65 -6.35 0.71 -2.79
CA LEU A 65 -6.27 1.76 -3.80
C LEU A 65 -5.68 1.27 -5.13
N LEU A 66 -4.72 0.35 -5.11
CA LEU A 66 -4.20 -0.30 -6.32
C LEU A 66 -5.28 -1.11 -7.04
N ILE A 67 -6.11 -1.85 -6.29
CA ILE A 67 -7.23 -2.60 -6.87
C ILE A 67 -8.25 -1.66 -7.51
N VAL A 68 -8.59 -0.55 -6.85
CA VAL A 68 -9.50 0.47 -7.38
C VAL A 68 -8.91 1.11 -8.64
N ALA A 69 -7.62 1.47 -8.61
CA ALA A 69 -6.92 2.04 -9.77
C ALA A 69 -6.93 1.10 -10.97
N PHE A 70 -6.62 -0.19 -10.77
CA PHE A 70 -6.71 -1.21 -11.81
C PHE A 70 -8.12 -1.31 -12.38
N THR A 71 -9.13 -1.34 -11.52
CA THR A 71 -10.54 -1.43 -11.95
C THR A 71 -10.95 -0.24 -12.80
N ILE A 72 -10.56 0.98 -12.41
CA ILE A 72 -10.83 2.21 -13.18
C ILE A 72 -10.13 2.17 -14.54
N GLN A 73 -8.85 1.78 -14.57
CA GLN A 73 -8.10 1.68 -15.82
C GLN A 73 -8.66 0.62 -16.76
N PHE A 74 -9.13 -0.51 -16.21
CA PHE A 74 -9.80 -1.55 -16.98
C PHE A 74 -11.10 -1.03 -17.62
N LEU A 75 -11.89 -0.25 -16.88
CA LEU A 75 -13.09 0.39 -17.43
C LEU A 75 -12.76 1.44 -18.49
N ALA A 76 -11.73 2.26 -18.28
CA ALA A 76 -11.26 3.21 -19.27
C ALA A 76 -10.87 2.50 -20.58
N ALA A 77 -10.13 1.40 -20.48
CA ALA A 77 -9.72 0.60 -21.64
C ALA A 77 -10.90 -0.07 -22.38
N LEU A 78 -11.98 -0.44 -21.69
CA LEU A 78 -13.19 -0.96 -22.32
C LEU A 78 -14.01 0.12 -23.05
N LEU A 79 -13.89 1.38 -22.61
CA LEU A 79 -14.65 2.51 -23.14
C LEU A 79 -13.90 3.32 -24.20
N ALA A 80 -12.59 3.08 -24.36
CA ALA A 80 -11.71 3.68 -25.35
C ALA A 80 -11.96 3.12 -26.75
#